data_AF-A0A564YUC2-F1
#
_entry.id   AF-A0A564YUC2-F1
#
_cell.length_a   1.000
_cell.length_b   1.000
_cell.length_c   1.000
_cell.angle_alpha   90.00
_cell.angle_beta   90.00
_cell.angle_gamma   90.00
#
_symmetry.space_group_name_H-M   'P 1'
#
loop_
_entity.id
_entity.type
_entity.pdbx_description
1 polymer ?
#
loop_
_entity_poly.entity_id
_entity_poly.type
_entity_poly.pdbx_seq_one_letter_code
_entity_poly.pdbx_strand_id
1 'polypeptide(L)' 'MTAVVALQEAAEAYLVGFIENTNLCAIRERRVTIMPKDMQLARRIRDECV' A
#
# COMPACT_ATOMS: atom_id res chain seq x y z
N MET A 1 -27.28 1.11 0.62
CA MET A 1 -25.90 1.13 1.16
C MET A 1 -25.61 2.51 1.70
N THR A 2 -25.14 2.60 2.94
CA THR A 2 -24.80 3.86 3.61
C THR A 2 -23.45 4.40 3.10
N ALA A 3 -23.29 5.72 3.00
CA ALA A 3 -22.08 6.36 2.48
C ALA A 3 -20.79 5.95 3.23
N VAL A 4 -20.92 5.66 4.52
CA VAL A 4 -19.81 5.16 5.37
C VAL A 4 -19.29 3.82 4.89
N VAL A 5 -20.18 2.90 4.49
CA VAL A 5 -19.78 1.55 4.02
C VAL A 5 -19.02 1.67 2.69
N ALA A 6 -19.50 2.50 1.76
CA ALA A 6 -18.81 2.72 0.50
C ALA A 6 -17.40 3.32 0.71
N LEU A 7 -17.24 4.24 1.66
CA LEU A 7 -15.93 4.81 2.00
C LEU A 7 -15.01 3.77 2.66
N GLN A 8 -15.55 2.91 3.51
CA GLN A 8 -14.78 1.84 4.15
C GLN A 8 -14.28 0.84 3.10
N GLU A 9 -15.14 0.36 2.21
CA GLU A 9 -14.76 -0.58 1.15
C GLU A 9 -13.69 0.02 0.22
N ALA A 10 -13.84 1.30 -0.16
CA ALA A 10 -12.83 1.99 -0.97
C ALA A 10 -11.49 2.15 -0.22
N ALA A 11 -11.53 2.46 1.07
CA ALA A 11 -10.33 2.60 1.90
C ALA A 11 -9.61 1.25 2.09
N GLU A 12 -10.35 0.17 2.34
CA GLU A 12 -9.80 -1.18 2.46
C GLU A 12 -9.15 -1.63 1.14
N ALA A 13 -9.84 -1.46 0.01
CA ALA A 13 -9.29 -1.79 -1.30
C ALA A 13 -7.99 -1.02 -1.60
N TYR A 14 -7.93 0.27 -1.26
CA TYR A 14 -6.72 1.08 -1.40
C TYR A 14 -5.58 0.58 -0.51
N LEU A 15 -5.86 0.31 0.77
CA LEU A 15 -4.86 -0.12 1.74
C LEU A 15 -4.31 -1.50 1.39
N VAL A 16 -5.15 -2.44 0.96
CA VAL A 16 -4.71 -3.78 0.52
C VAL A 16 -3.71 -3.66 -0.63
N GLY A 17 -4.05 -2.94 -1.70
CA GLY A 17 -3.15 -2.74 -2.83
C GLY A 17 -1.87 -1.96 -2.46
N PHE A 18 -1.94 -1.04 -1.50
CA PHE A 18 -0.75 -0.32 -1.01
C PHE A 18 0.20 -1.23 -0.22
N ILE A 19 -0.34 -2.09 0.64
CA ILE A 19 0.45 -3.03 1.44
C ILE A 19 1.05 -4.14 0.58
N GLU A 20 0.37 -4.59 -0.48
CA GLU A 20 0.96 -5.52 -1.47
C GLU A 20 2.21 -4.93 -2.13
N ASN A 21 2.14 -3.68 -2.60
CA ASN A 21 3.29 -2.98 -3.18
C ASN A 21 4.42 -2.78 -2.16
N THR A 22 4.06 -2.48 -0.92
CA THR A 22 5.00 -2.34 0.18
C THR A 22 5.70 -3.68 0.49
N ASN A 23 4.97 -4.79 0.44
CA ASN A 23 5.52 -6.14 0.64
C ASN A 23 6.52 -6.49 -0.48
N LEU A 24 6.22 -6.15 -1.73
CA LEU A 24 7.18 -6.32 -2.84
C LEU A 24 8.47 -5.53 -2.60
N CYS A 25 8.38 -4.31 -2.04
CA CYS A 25 9.55 -3.52 -1.67
C CYS A 25 10.38 -4.18 -0.55
N ALA A 26 9.72 -4.78 0.46
CA ALA A 26 10.40 -5.51 1.51
C ALA A 26 11.11 -6.78 0.98
N ILE A 27 10.44 -7.54 0.10
CA ILE A 27 11.00 -8.74 -0.54
C ILE A 27 12.20 -8.39 -1.42
N ARG A 28 12.16 -7.24 -2.11
CA ARG A 28 13.30 -6.74 -2.91
C ARG A 28 14.56 -6.55 -2.05
N GLU A 29 14.40 -6.20 -0.79
CA GLU A 29 15.49 -6.09 0.19
C GLU A 29 15.71 -7.38 1.02
N ARG A 30 15.14 -8.51 0.59
CA ARG A 30 15.23 -9.83 1.26
C ARG A 30 14.68 -9.83 2.69
N ARG A 31 13.69 -9.00 2.98
CA ARG A 31 12.99 -8.93 4.28
C ARG A 31 11.55 -9.40 4.11
N VAL A 32 11.01 -10.01 5.17
CA VAL A 32 9.58 -10.40 5.27
C VAL A 32 8.79 -9.35 6.07
N THR A 33 9.43 -8.71 7.04
CA THR A 33 8.81 -7.64 7.84
C THR A 33 8.81 -6.33 7.06
N ILE A 34 7.61 -5.79 6.86
CA ILE A 34 7.39 -4.46 6.28
C ILE A 34 7.87 -3.38 7.25
N MET A 35 8.61 -2.41 6.74
CA MET A 35 9.10 -1.27 7.51
C MET A 35 8.61 0.06 6.91
N PRO A 36 8.60 1.16 7.68
CA PRO A 36 8.18 2.47 7.17
C PRO A 36 8.93 2.94 5.91
N LYS A 37 10.20 2.55 5.75
CA LYS A 37 10.99 2.82 4.54
C LYS A 37 10.41 2.17 3.28
N ASP A 38 9.80 1.00 3.41
CA ASP A 38 9.17 0.28 2.29
C ASP A 38 7.91 1.01 1.84
N MET A 39 7.13 1.54 2.79
CA MET A 39 5.93 2.33 2.51
C MET A 39 6.28 3.66 1.86
N GLN A 40 7.32 4.34 2.35
CA GLN A 40 7.80 5.59 1.77
C GLN A 40 8.26 5.38 0.32
N LEU A 41 8.99 4.29 0.06
CA LEU A 41 9.42 3.92 -1.27
C LEU A 41 8.24 3.56 -2.19
N ALA A 42 7.32 2.71 -1.72
CA ALA A 42 6.13 2.32 -2.49
C ALA A 42 5.27 3.54 -2.85
N ARG A 43 5.18 4.53 -1.94
CA ARG A 43 4.47 5.79 -2.22
C ARG A 43 5.19 6.63 -3.26
N ARG A 44 6.51 6.78 -3.17
CA ARG A 44 7.32 7.50 -4.19
C ARG A 44 7.16 6.88 -5.58
N ILE A 45 7.24 5.56 -5.69
CA ILE A 45 7.08 4.87 -6.98
C ILE A 45 5.67 5.08 -7.55
N ARG A 46 4.63 5.05 -6.70
CA ARG A 46 3.26 5.31 -7.13
C ARG A 46 3.06 6.76 -7.58
N ASP A 47 3.61 7.73 -6.86
CA ASP A 47 3.54 9.15 -7.21
C ASP A 47 4.36 9.49 -8.48
N GLU A 48 5.39 8.70 -8.82
CA GLU A 48 6.14 8.81 -10.08
C GLU A 48 5.42 8.17 -11.28
N CYS A 49 4.46 7.27 -11.04
CA CYS A 49 3.68 6.59 -12.08
C CYS A 49 2.32 7.25 -12.40
N VAL A 50 1.93 8.32 -11.70
CA VAL A 50 0.70 9.11 -11.94
C VAL A 50 1.09 10.51 -12.41
#